data_AF-A0A432K6P3-F1
#
_entry.id   AF-A0A432K6P3-F1
#
_cell.length_a   1.000
_cell.length_b   1.000
_cell.length_c   1.000
_cell.angle_alpha   90.00
_cell.angle_beta   90.00
_cell.angle_gamma   90.00
#
_symmetry.space_group_name_H-M   'P 1'
#
loop_
_entity.id
_entity.type
_entity.pdbx_description
1 polymer ?
#
loop_
_entity_poly.entity_id
_entity_poly.type
_entity_poly.pdbx_seq_one_letter_code
_entity_poly.pdbx_strand_id
1 'polypeptide(L)'
;DGINFYFDKNPYNKNVDNIVVLDLAKSPKDLERIPTWNAKAMKSIEFKAIASSENPPKHTAASIFDAKKNNVFSEGVHVKGWWQPEKKDSEPYIGVEFNQLEKIKMLYLSEQIRNYTIEDFIIEVMNEKGDWQAIYHGTEIGNGFRIKLSAEPIKGVRIKILKNQKGQKIKLSTFDIFK
;
A
#
# COMPACT_ATOMS: atom_id res chain seq x y z
N ASP A 1 21.60 5.83 -26.59
CA ASP A 1 22.70 5.56 -25.63
C ASP A 1 22.23 4.59 -24.56
N GLY A 2 22.47 3.29 -24.78
CA GLY A 2 22.10 2.22 -23.86
C GLY A 2 23.32 1.68 -23.12
N ILE A 3 23.12 1.17 -21.91
CA ILE A 3 24.15 0.45 -21.16
C ILE A 3 24.30 -0.93 -21.82
N ASN A 4 25.47 -1.22 -22.36
CA ASN A 4 25.80 -2.54 -22.88
C ASN A 4 26.39 -3.38 -21.76
N PHE A 5 25.64 -4.40 -21.32
CA PHE A 5 26.14 -5.39 -20.38
C PHE A 5 26.87 -6.49 -21.14
N TYR A 6 28.15 -6.69 -20.84
CA TYR A 6 28.93 -7.82 -21.35
C TYR A 6 29.19 -8.82 -20.22
N PHE A 7 28.88 -10.09 -20.46
CA PHE A 7 29.11 -11.18 -19.52
C PHE A 7 29.92 -12.29 -20.18
N ASP A 8 31.18 -12.42 -19.79
CA ASP A 8 32.02 -13.57 -20.17
C ASP A 8 31.75 -14.75 -19.23
N LYS A 9 31.25 -15.85 -19.80
CA LYS A 9 30.84 -17.05 -19.06
C LYS A 9 32.01 -17.97 -18.69
N ASN A 10 33.16 -17.82 -19.33
CA ASN A 10 34.27 -18.76 -19.18
C ASN A 10 35.02 -18.63 -17.84
N PRO A 11 35.26 -17.43 -17.28
CA PRO A 11 35.81 -17.26 -15.94
C PRO A 11 34.83 -17.65 -14.83
N TYR A 12 33.54 -17.45 -15.09
CA TYR A 12 32.44 -17.65 -14.11
C TYR A 12 32.31 -19.10 -13.62
N ASN A 13 32.57 -20.07 -14.50
CA ASN A 13 32.47 -21.49 -14.19
C ASN A 13 33.68 -22.07 -13.43
N LYS A 14 34.73 -21.27 -13.18
CA LYS A 14 35.98 -21.74 -12.55
C LYS A 14 36.19 -21.31 -11.10
N ASN A 15 35.48 -20.30 -10.59
CA ASN A 15 35.66 -19.78 -9.24
C ASN A 15 34.33 -19.69 -8.48
N VAL A 16 34.33 -20.06 -7.19
CA VAL A 16 33.13 -20.07 -6.32
C VAL A 16 32.68 -18.65 -5.95
N ASP A 17 33.58 -17.67 -6.01
CA ASP A 17 33.29 -16.26 -5.71
C ASP A 17 33.23 -15.43 -6.99
N ASN A 18 32.04 -15.33 -7.57
CA ASN A 18 31.79 -14.49 -8.74
C ASN A 18 31.54 -13.04 -8.30
N ILE A 19 32.62 -12.27 -8.15
CA ILE A 19 32.55 -10.83 -7.90
C ILE A 19 32.17 -10.12 -9.21
N VAL A 20 30.97 -9.56 -9.26
CA VAL A 20 30.55 -8.65 -10.33
C VAL A 20 31.07 -7.25 -10.01
N VAL A 21 31.99 -6.74 -10.83
CA VAL A 21 32.44 -5.35 -10.77
C VAL A 21 31.52 -4.51 -11.65
N LEU A 22 30.92 -3.47 -11.07
CA LEU A 22 30.08 -2.52 -11.79
C LEU A 22 30.86 -1.22 -11.98
N ASP A 23 31.38 -1.03 -13.19
CA ASP A 23 32.02 0.22 -13.58
C ASP A 23 30.99 1.18 -14.18
N LEU A 24 30.86 2.35 -13.56
CA LEU A 24 29.99 3.40 -14.07
C LEU A 24 30.71 4.20 -15.15
N ALA A 25 30.11 4.28 -16.34
CA ALA A 25 30.67 5.01 -17.48
C ALA A 25 30.85 6.52 -17.25
N LYS A 26 30.20 7.08 -16.22
CA LYS A 26 30.30 8.48 -15.79
C LYS A 26 30.26 8.55 -14.27
N SER A 27 30.87 9.60 -13.71
CA SER A 27 30.77 9.89 -12.29
C SER A 27 29.30 10.02 -11.87
N PRO A 28 28.86 9.37 -10.77
CA PRO A 28 27.50 9.53 -10.25
C PRO A 28 27.11 10.97 -9.93
N LYS A 29 28.10 11.86 -9.71
CA LYS A 29 27.89 13.28 -9.44
C LYS A 29 27.35 14.03 -10.65
N ASP A 30 27.59 13.51 -11.85
CA ASP A 30 27.26 14.16 -13.13
C ASP A 30 25.97 13.59 -13.75
N LEU A 31 25.35 12.61 -13.10
CA LEU A 31 24.07 12.06 -13.52
C LEU A 31 22.93 12.95 -13.01
N GLU A 32 22.00 13.27 -13.90
CA GLU A 32 20.74 13.91 -13.50
C GLU A 32 20.04 13.01 -12.47
N ARG A 33 19.82 13.56 -11.27
CA ARG A 33 19.14 12.81 -10.22
C ARG A 33 17.67 12.70 -10.57
N ILE A 34 17.17 11.47 -10.64
CA ILE A 34 15.73 11.25 -10.61
C ILE A 34 15.24 11.80 -9.26
N PRO A 35 14.35 12.81 -9.25
CA PRO A 35 13.87 13.38 -8.01
C PRO A 35 13.17 12.30 -7.19
N THR A 36 13.61 12.11 -5.96
CA THR A 36 12.96 11.19 -5.04
C THR A 36 11.54 11.68 -4.81
N TRP A 37 10.56 10.84 -5.15
CA TRP A 37 9.15 11.11 -4.91
C TRP A 37 8.91 11.38 -3.42
N ASN A 38 8.65 12.64 -3.06
CA ASN A 38 8.43 13.09 -1.68
C ASN A 38 6.93 13.29 -1.40
N ALA A 39 6.09 12.31 -1.75
CA ALA A 39 4.69 12.38 -1.40
C ALA A 39 4.50 12.04 0.07
N LYS A 40 3.86 12.97 0.79
CA LYS A 40 3.44 12.76 2.17
C LYS A 40 2.02 12.22 2.15
N ALA A 41 1.79 11.13 2.90
CA ALA A 41 0.44 10.64 3.13
C ALA A 41 -0.39 11.73 3.84
N MET A 42 -1.69 11.75 3.57
CA MET A 42 -2.66 12.58 4.28
C MET A 42 -2.60 12.28 5.77
N LYS A 43 -2.75 13.33 6.58
CA LYS A 43 -2.76 13.20 8.04
C LYS A 43 -4.16 12.87 8.52
N SER A 44 -4.25 12.13 9.63
CA SER A 44 -5.52 11.77 10.26
C SER A 44 -6.41 12.95 10.71
N ILE A 45 -5.89 14.17 10.74
CA ILE A 45 -6.72 15.37 10.98
C ILE A 45 -7.55 15.77 9.75
N GLU A 46 -7.21 15.28 8.55
CA GLU A 46 -7.87 15.63 7.29
C GLU A 46 -9.06 14.72 6.96
N PHE A 47 -9.26 13.65 7.75
CA PHE A 47 -10.28 12.65 7.49
C PHE A 47 -10.73 11.94 8.77
N LYS A 48 -11.88 11.29 8.68
CA LYS A 48 -12.41 10.35 9.68
C LYS A 48 -12.22 8.93 9.18
N ALA A 49 -11.58 8.07 9.97
CA ALA A 49 -11.49 6.65 9.66
C ALA A 49 -12.86 5.96 9.81
N ILE A 50 -13.18 5.06 8.88
CA ILE A 50 -14.40 4.25 8.89
C ILE A 50 -14.05 2.77 8.66
N ALA A 51 -14.80 1.87 9.28
CA ALA A 51 -14.73 0.44 9.04
C ALA A 51 -16.12 -0.19 9.23
N SER A 52 -16.38 -1.31 8.56
CA SER A 52 -17.59 -2.12 8.76
C SER A 52 -17.66 -2.66 10.19
N SER A 53 -16.54 -3.15 10.69
CA SER A 53 -16.34 -3.66 12.03
C SER A 53 -14.86 -3.62 12.41
N GLU A 54 -14.58 -3.82 13.69
CA GLU A 54 -13.23 -3.80 14.23
C GLU A 54 -13.06 -4.94 15.24
N ASN A 55 -11.84 -5.42 15.42
CA ASN A 55 -11.50 -6.39 16.47
C ASN A 55 -10.69 -5.69 17.59
N PRO A 56 -11.36 -4.93 18.49
CA PRO A 56 -10.70 -4.15 19.52
C PRO A 56 -9.97 -5.02 20.56
N PRO A 57 -9.03 -4.44 21.33
CA PRO A 57 -8.63 -3.03 21.32
C PRO A 57 -7.48 -2.71 20.35
N LYS A 58 -6.82 -3.72 19.77
CA LYS A 58 -5.56 -3.54 19.03
C LYS A 58 -5.71 -3.47 17.50
N HIS A 59 -6.82 -3.95 16.94
CA HIS A 59 -6.98 -4.12 15.50
C HIS A 59 -8.10 -3.27 14.92
N THR A 60 -7.96 -1.95 15.12
CA THR A 60 -8.95 -0.93 14.73
C THR A 60 -8.48 -0.14 13.51
N ALA A 61 -9.37 0.59 12.85
CA ALA A 61 -9.01 1.49 11.76
C ALA A 61 -8.04 2.59 12.24
N ALA A 62 -8.24 3.09 13.46
CA ALA A 62 -7.32 4.02 14.10
C ALA A 62 -5.89 3.46 14.23
N SER A 63 -5.72 2.14 14.30
CA SER A 63 -4.39 1.51 14.42
C SER A 63 -3.53 1.64 13.16
N ILE A 64 -4.15 1.83 11.98
CA ILE A 64 -3.44 1.96 10.69
C ILE A 64 -3.39 3.39 10.18
N PHE A 65 -4.34 4.25 10.53
CA PHE A 65 -4.38 5.65 10.10
C PHE A 65 -3.70 6.63 11.09
N ASP A 66 -3.25 6.18 12.26
CA ASP A 66 -2.50 7.02 13.19
C ASP A 66 -1.07 7.28 12.67
N ALA A 67 -0.84 8.50 12.19
CA ALA A 67 0.42 8.97 11.63
C ALA A 67 1.64 8.87 12.57
N LYS A 68 1.44 8.63 13.88
CA LYS A 68 2.55 8.37 14.81
C LYS A 68 3.15 6.98 14.66
N LYS A 69 2.48 6.06 13.97
CA LYS A 69 2.93 4.68 13.77
C LYS A 69 3.49 4.53 12.37
N ASN A 70 4.83 4.47 12.26
CA ASN A 70 5.51 4.00 11.06
C ASN A 70 5.15 2.52 10.83
N ASN A 71 4.03 2.27 10.14
CA ASN A 71 3.58 0.93 9.77
C ASN A 71 4.21 0.44 8.46
N VAL A 72 5.19 1.17 7.92
CA VAL A 72 5.98 0.75 6.78
C VAL A 72 7.06 -0.21 7.28
N PHE A 73 7.05 -1.43 6.76
CA PHE A 73 8.09 -2.41 7.02
C PHE A 73 9.43 -1.88 6.52
N SER A 74 10.42 -1.80 7.41
CA SER A 74 11.84 -1.80 7.08
C SER A 74 12.47 -3.02 7.74
N GLU A 75 13.55 -3.55 7.17
CA GLU A 75 14.27 -4.69 7.75
C GLU A 75 14.54 -4.45 9.25
N GLY A 76 14.13 -5.39 10.11
CA GLY A 76 14.20 -5.28 11.58
C GLY A 76 13.01 -4.61 12.28
N VAL A 77 12.13 -3.89 11.57
CA VAL A 77 10.96 -3.20 12.16
C VAL A 77 9.71 -4.07 12.06
N HIS A 78 9.17 -4.43 13.23
CA HIS A 78 7.89 -5.15 13.30
C HIS A 78 6.74 -4.15 13.12
N VAL A 79 5.93 -4.33 12.08
CA VAL A 79 4.66 -3.59 11.93
C VAL A 79 3.71 -4.07 13.04
N LYS A 80 3.41 -3.18 14.00
CA LYS A 80 2.66 -3.53 15.22
C LYS A 80 1.15 -3.29 15.12
N GLY A 81 0.68 -2.54 14.12
CA GLY A 81 -0.74 -2.23 13.91
C GLY A 81 -1.28 -2.83 12.61
N TRP A 82 -2.51 -3.34 12.66
CA TRP A 82 -3.28 -3.72 11.47
C TRP A 82 -4.76 -3.63 11.80
N TRP A 83 -5.58 -3.32 10.80
CA TRP A 83 -7.02 -3.49 10.91
C TRP A 83 -7.39 -4.95 10.65
N GLN A 84 -8.35 -5.44 11.42
CA GLN A 84 -8.97 -6.74 11.26
C GLN A 84 -10.47 -6.59 11.58
N PRO A 85 -11.37 -7.04 10.69
CA PRO A 85 -12.80 -7.05 10.98
C PRO A 85 -13.16 -8.09 12.07
N GLU A 86 -14.36 -7.97 12.63
CA GLU A 86 -14.93 -9.01 13.47
C GLU A 86 -15.13 -10.31 12.68
N LYS A 87 -15.08 -11.46 13.36
CA LYS A 87 -15.23 -12.78 12.72
C LYS A 87 -16.56 -12.97 11.98
N LYS A 88 -17.60 -12.25 12.40
CA LYS A 88 -18.98 -12.36 11.88
C LYS A 88 -19.30 -11.31 10.81
N ASP A 89 -18.33 -10.45 10.46
CA ASP A 89 -18.51 -9.44 9.44
C ASP A 89 -18.54 -10.10 8.05
N SER A 90 -19.72 -10.06 7.42
CA SER A 90 -19.93 -10.63 6.09
C SER A 90 -19.52 -9.71 4.95
N GLU A 91 -19.33 -8.41 5.21
CA GLU A 91 -18.99 -7.40 4.20
C GLU A 91 -17.88 -6.46 4.68
N PRO A 92 -16.69 -7.01 4.98
CA PRO A 92 -15.61 -6.27 5.59
C PRO A 92 -15.11 -5.12 4.70
N TYR A 93 -15.13 -3.90 5.23
CA TYR A 93 -14.52 -2.73 4.61
C TYR A 93 -13.75 -1.88 5.62
N ILE A 94 -12.77 -1.14 5.12
CA ILE A 94 -12.08 -0.06 5.83
C ILE A 94 -11.78 1.08 4.88
N GLY A 95 -11.82 2.30 5.37
CA GLY A 95 -11.54 3.48 4.58
C GLY A 95 -11.56 4.75 5.40
N VAL A 96 -11.75 5.86 4.69
CA VAL A 96 -11.86 7.18 5.29
C VAL A 96 -12.96 8.00 4.61
N GLU A 97 -13.51 8.93 5.38
CA GLU A 97 -14.33 10.04 4.91
C GLU A 97 -13.53 11.32 5.09
N PHE A 98 -13.34 12.09 4.02
CA PHE A 98 -12.60 13.34 4.05
C PHE A 98 -13.46 14.46 4.65
N ASN A 99 -12.83 15.39 5.35
CA ASN A 99 -13.54 16.55 5.92
C ASN A 99 -14.05 17.52 4.85
N GLN A 100 -13.48 17.45 3.64
CA GLN A 100 -13.83 18.25 2.46
C GLN A 100 -13.62 17.41 1.19
N LEU A 101 -14.03 17.92 0.03
CA LEU A 101 -13.71 17.28 -1.25
C LEU A 101 -12.20 17.31 -1.51
N GLU A 102 -11.61 16.16 -1.82
CA GLU A 102 -10.18 16.02 -1.98
C GLU A 102 -9.81 15.36 -3.31
N LYS A 103 -8.79 15.91 -3.98
CA LYS A 103 -8.19 15.29 -5.17
C LYS A 103 -7.12 14.30 -4.74
N ILE A 104 -7.46 13.03 -4.75
CA ILE A 104 -6.53 11.96 -4.38
C ILE A 104 -5.80 11.47 -5.63
N LYS A 105 -4.47 11.39 -5.56
CA LYS A 105 -3.64 10.88 -6.67
C LYS A 105 -3.37 9.40 -6.56
N MET A 106 -3.18 8.89 -5.36
CA MET A 106 -2.71 7.52 -5.16
C MET A 106 -3.11 6.95 -3.81
N LEU A 107 -3.38 5.65 -3.79
CA LEU A 107 -3.51 4.86 -2.58
C LEU A 107 -2.36 3.86 -2.50
N TYR A 108 -1.87 3.64 -1.29
CA TYR A 108 -0.94 2.55 -0.96
C TYR A 108 -1.59 1.63 0.05
N LEU A 109 -1.70 0.36 -0.30
CA LEU A 109 -2.31 -0.69 0.52
C LEU A 109 -1.26 -1.76 0.79
N SER A 110 -1.28 -2.32 2.00
CA SER A 110 -0.46 -3.49 2.32
C SER A 110 -1.18 -4.39 3.31
N GLU A 111 -1.11 -5.68 3.04
CA GLU A 111 -1.44 -6.71 4.01
C GLU A 111 -0.26 -6.93 4.97
N GLN A 112 -0.56 -7.53 6.12
CA GLN A 112 0.48 -7.95 7.07
C GLN A 112 1.34 -9.05 6.44
N ILE A 113 2.67 -8.88 6.45
CA ILE A 113 3.64 -9.70 5.68
C ILE A 113 3.58 -11.22 5.92
N ARG A 114 3.09 -11.66 7.07
CA ARG A 114 2.97 -13.09 7.43
C ARG A 114 1.57 -13.64 7.10
N ASN A 115 0.72 -12.85 6.45
CA ASN A 115 -0.70 -13.13 6.31
C ASN A 115 -1.29 -12.42 5.08
N TYR A 116 -0.85 -12.82 3.90
CA TYR A 116 -1.47 -12.46 2.61
C TYR A 116 -2.63 -13.39 2.33
N THR A 117 -3.84 -12.86 2.49
CA THR A 117 -5.07 -13.65 2.56
C THR A 117 -6.19 -13.09 1.69
N ILE A 118 -6.12 -11.83 1.28
CA ILE A 118 -7.14 -11.23 0.42
C ILE A 118 -7.03 -11.83 -0.99
N GLU A 119 -8.15 -12.34 -1.50
CA GLU A 119 -8.25 -12.98 -2.84
C GLU A 119 -9.16 -12.20 -3.80
N ASP A 120 -9.99 -11.31 -3.27
CA ASP A 120 -10.92 -10.49 -4.05
C ASP A 120 -11.27 -9.23 -3.26
N PHE A 121 -11.11 -8.05 -3.87
CA PHE A 121 -11.45 -6.77 -3.28
C PHE A 121 -11.82 -5.73 -4.33
N ILE A 122 -12.62 -4.76 -3.90
CA ILE A 122 -12.88 -3.55 -4.67
C ILE A 122 -12.41 -2.31 -3.90
N ILE A 123 -12.03 -1.29 -4.65
CA ILE A 123 -11.83 0.06 -4.11
C ILE A 123 -13.01 0.90 -4.55
N GLU A 124 -13.63 1.57 -3.60
CA GLU A 124 -14.75 2.45 -3.82
C GLU A 124 -14.37 3.87 -3.42
N VAL A 125 -14.88 4.84 -4.17
CA VAL A 125 -14.79 6.26 -3.82
C VAL A 125 -16.19 6.80 -3.56
N MET A 126 -16.27 7.73 -2.61
CA MET A 126 -17.50 8.46 -2.33
C MET A 126 -17.51 9.74 -3.16
N ASN A 127 -18.55 9.93 -3.97
CA ASN A 127 -18.74 11.15 -4.75
C ASN A 127 -19.19 12.34 -3.86
N GLU A 128 -19.36 13.52 -4.45
CA GLU A 128 -19.85 14.71 -3.73
C GLU A 128 -21.25 14.53 -3.11
N LYS A 129 -22.10 13.68 -3.72
CA LYS A 129 -23.46 13.40 -3.26
C LYS A 129 -23.51 12.40 -2.08
N GLY A 130 -22.40 11.74 -1.77
CA GLY A 130 -22.30 10.72 -0.73
C GLY A 130 -22.47 9.29 -1.23
N ASP A 131 -22.55 9.06 -2.55
CA ASP A 131 -22.70 7.73 -3.12
C ASP A 131 -21.33 7.05 -3.29
N TRP A 132 -21.25 5.79 -2.86
CA TRP A 132 -20.08 4.94 -3.10
C TRP A 132 -20.11 4.33 -4.49
N GLN A 133 -19.00 4.44 -5.22
CA GLN A 133 -18.82 3.85 -6.54
C GLN A 133 -17.53 3.05 -6.62
N ALA A 134 -17.61 1.81 -7.10
CA ALA A 134 -16.45 0.98 -7.35
C ALA A 134 -15.65 1.53 -8.54
N ILE A 135 -14.36 1.76 -8.33
CA ILE A 135 -13.44 2.30 -9.34
C ILE A 135 -12.31 1.34 -9.69
N TYR A 136 -12.13 0.29 -8.90
CA TYR A 136 -11.11 -0.73 -9.12
C TYR A 136 -11.56 -2.06 -8.52
N HIS A 137 -11.16 -3.14 -9.18
CA HIS A 137 -11.34 -4.51 -8.74
C HIS A 137 -10.00 -5.22 -8.83
N GLY A 138 -9.63 -5.96 -7.78
CA GLY A 138 -8.35 -6.65 -7.70
C GLY A 138 -8.47 -7.98 -6.97
N THR A 139 -7.49 -8.85 -7.19
CA THR A 139 -7.48 -10.23 -6.68
C THR A 139 -6.40 -10.47 -5.61
N GLU A 140 -5.48 -9.53 -5.42
CA GLU A 140 -4.40 -9.64 -4.43
C GLU A 140 -3.84 -8.27 -4.04
N ILE A 141 -3.41 -8.13 -2.78
CA ILE A 141 -2.74 -6.92 -2.27
C ILE A 141 -1.28 -7.23 -1.91
N GLY A 142 -1.05 -8.21 -1.04
CA GLY A 142 0.30 -8.61 -0.65
C GLY A 142 1.10 -7.49 0.05
N ASN A 143 2.40 -7.38 -0.29
CA ASN A 143 3.29 -6.36 0.25
C ASN A 143 3.38 -5.14 -0.67
N GLY A 144 2.52 -4.15 -0.44
CA GLY A 144 2.63 -2.87 -1.12
C GLY A 144 2.01 -2.85 -2.51
N PHE A 145 0.68 -2.80 -2.52
CA PHE A 145 -0.13 -2.49 -3.68
C PHE A 145 -0.28 -0.97 -3.82
N ARG A 146 -0.13 -0.43 -5.03
CA ARG A 146 -0.34 0.99 -5.33
C ARG A 146 -1.29 1.17 -6.48
N ILE A 147 -2.25 2.07 -6.32
CA ILE A 147 -3.19 2.44 -7.38
C ILE A 147 -3.24 3.95 -7.54
N LYS A 148 -3.19 4.42 -8.79
CA LYS A 148 -3.44 5.83 -9.12
C LYS A 148 -4.94 6.05 -9.23
N LEU A 149 -5.42 7.13 -8.64
CA LEU A 149 -6.82 7.55 -8.74
C LEU A 149 -6.95 8.70 -9.75
N SER A 150 -8.11 8.79 -10.40
CA SER A 150 -8.47 9.95 -11.21
C SER A 150 -8.53 11.19 -10.33
N ALA A 151 -7.99 12.32 -10.81
CA ALA A 151 -7.90 13.57 -10.07
C ALA A 151 -9.23 14.30 -9.83
N GLU A 152 -10.36 13.61 -10.00
CA GLU A 152 -11.68 14.13 -9.65
C GLU A 152 -11.80 14.22 -8.11
N PRO A 153 -12.34 15.33 -7.57
CA PRO A 153 -12.53 15.46 -6.13
C PRO A 153 -13.53 14.42 -5.58
N ILE A 154 -13.14 13.75 -4.50
CA ILE A 154 -13.96 12.73 -3.82
C ILE A 154 -14.14 13.08 -2.33
N LYS A 155 -15.21 12.57 -1.71
CA LYS A 155 -15.51 12.75 -0.27
C LYS A 155 -15.01 11.59 0.61
N GLY A 156 -14.56 10.50 0.02
CA GLY A 156 -14.10 9.35 0.79
C GLY A 156 -13.56 8.27 -0.11
N VAL A 157 -12.81 7.34 0.49
CA VAL A 157 -12.26 6.18 -0.20
C VAL A 157 -12.23 5.01 0.75
N ARG A 158 -12.61 3.83 0.27
CA ARG A 158 -12.57 2.59 1.05
C ARG A 158 -12.17 1.40 0.20
N ILE A 159 -11.63 0.39 0.86
CA ILE A 159 -11.47 -0.94 0.30
C ILE A 159 -12.55 -1.84 0.91
N LYS A 160 -13.26 -2.59 0.07
CA LYS A 160 -14.19 -3.64 0.48
C LYS A 160 -13.61 -4.99 0.08
N ILE A 161 -13.47 -5.89 1.04
CA ILE A 161 -12.93 -7.24 0.81
C ILE A 161 -14.10 -8.16 0.49
N LEU A 162 -14.09 -8.71 -0.72
CA LEU A 162 -15.14 -9.58 -1.24
C LEU A 162 -14.85 -11.05 -0.94
N LYS A 163 -13.56 -11.42 -0.91
CA LYS A 163 -13.11 -12.77 -0.62
C LYS A 163 -11.73 -12.77 0.02
N ASN A 164 -11.54 -13.69 0.97
CA ASN A 164 -10.24 -14.02 1.53
C ASN A 164 -10.09 -15.54 1.67
N GLN A 165 -8.84 -15.99 1.82
CA GLN A 165 -8.49 -17.39 2.00
C GLN A 165 -9.31 -18.04 3.12
N LYS A 166 -9.86 -19.21 2.83
CA LYS A 166 -10.75 -19.93 3.75
C LYS A 166 -10.07 -20.20 5.10
N GLY A 167 -10.74 -19.80 6.18
CA GLY A 167 -10.26 -19.99 7.55
C GLY A 167 -9.17 -19.01 7.99
N GLN A 168 -8.74 -18.11 7.11
CA GLN A 168 -7.77 -17.06 7.42
C GLN A 168 -8.47 -15.76 7.83
N LYS A 169 -7.71 -14.88 8.49
CA LYS A 169 -8.20 -13.56 8.93
C LYS A 169 -7.65 -12.48 8.00
N ILE A 170 -8.49 -11.53 7.63
CA ILE A 170 -8.07 -10.31 6.92
C ILE A 170 -7.19 -9.48 7.85
N LYS A 171 -6.00 -9.08 7.40
CA LYS A 171 -5.11 -8.20 8.18
C LYS A 171 -4.48 -7.16 7.27
N LEU A 172 -5.09 -5.97 7.23
CA LEU A 172 -4.55 -4.84 6.47
C LEU A 172 -3.66 -4.02 7.38
N SER A 173 -2.36 -3.92 7.06
CA SER A 173 -1.39 -3.20 7.87
C SER A 173 -1.25 -1.74 7.48
N THR A 174 -1.52 -1.41 6.22
CA THR A 174 -1.34 -0.06 5.69
C THR A 174 -2.47 0.31 4.73
N PHE A 175 -2.96 1.54 4.90
CA PHE A 175 -3.83 2.22 3.95
C PHE A 175 -3.42 3.70 3.96
N ASP A 176 -2.47 4.06 3.10
CA ASP A 176 -2.02 5.44 2.95
C ASP A 176 -2.67 6.09 1.72
N ILE A 177 -2.97 7.38 1.87
CA ILE A 177 -3.70 8.18 0.88
C ILE A 177 -2.81 9.38 0.52
N PHE A 178 -2.59 9.62 -0.76
CA PHE A 178 -1.70 10.67 -1.25
C PHE A 178 -2.43 11.63 -2.19
N LYS A 179 -2.24 12.94 -1.95
CA LYS A 179 -2.74 14.05 -2.76
C LYS A 179 -1.79 14.45 -3.88
#